data_AF-A0A2N2QB80-F1
#
_entry.id   AF-A0A2N2QB80-F1
#
_cell.length_a   1.000
_cell.length_b   1.000
_cell.length_c   1.000
_cell.angle_alpha   90.00
_cell.angle_beta   90.00
_cell.angle_gamma   90.00
#
_symmetry.space_group_name_H-M   'P 1'
#
loop_
_entity.id
_entity.type
_entity.pdbx_description
1 polymer ?
#
loop_
_entity_poly.entity_id
_entity_poly.type
_entity_poly.pdbx_seq_one_letter_code
_entity_poly.pdbx_strand_id
1 'polypeptide(L)'
;MPKIKNAIWLGQTTVHRMGVDSLGCILLQHRHQFQSKVMSKLSLVVGAAIGAATISILSAAIGFAFGVDSPGDDLNKNVIPFLSMVGGWVSGIGALVAAVVALRIAENQTKHEHQQSAVRCLHHSMAIIIDLRGRVNFMRLMLSEGKRPLIALTRNAEGIERRFEMLFDREIYRHVPGDIIDAITNLSGSLFGLTTFAEGVASAAKIKPHDILPEPTEYNVQPMIDKIQVVEEELNELFTKFSKVREQLV
;
A
#
# COMPACT_ATOMS: atom_id res chain seq x y z
N MET A 1 43.07 -7.97 -36.71
CA MET A 1 41.88 -7.60 -37.49
C MET A 1 40.64 -8.18 -36.82
N PRO A 2 39.64 -7.35 -36.48
CA PRO A 2 38.52 -7.72 -35.59
C PRO A 2 37.25 -8.09 -36.37
N LYS A 3 36.27 -8.76 -35.75
CA LYS A 3 34.83 -8.49 -35.95
C LYS A 3 33.90 -9.27 -34.99
N ILE A 4 33.42 -8.54 -33.97
CA ILE A 4 32.01 -8.39 -33.58
C ILE A 4 31.18 -9.68 -33.52
N LYS A 5 31.19 -10.34 -32.35
CA LYS A 5 30.07 -11.15 -31.86
C LYS A 5 30.08 -11.02 -30.35
N ASN A 6 29.42 -10.00 -29.79
CA ASN A 6 29.00 -9.91 -28.38
C ASN A 6 28.33 -8.54 -28.13
N ALA A 7 27.19 -8.31 -28.78
CA ALA A 7 26.37 -7.12 -28.53
C ALA A 7 24.88 -7.43 -28.82
N ILE A 8 24.31 -8.45 -28.17
CA ILE A 8 22.86 -8.74 -28.30
C ILE A 8 22.18 -8.99 -26.93
N TRP A 9 22.90 -9.00 -25.80
CA TRP A 9 22.30 -9.41 -24.51
C TRP A 9 22.17 -8.31 -23.45
N LEU A 10 21.97 -7.05 -23.85
CA LEU A 10 21.69 -5.93 -22.93
C LEU A 10 20.38 -5.18 -23.22
N GLY A 11 19.49 -5.75 -24.05
CA GLY A 11 18.30 -5.04 -24.55
C GLY A 11 16.94 -5.47 -24.02
N GLN A 12 16.83 -6.48 -23.14
CA GLN A 12 15.52 -7.12 -22.88
C GLN A 12 14.96 -7.06 -21.45
N THR A 13 15.66 -6.47 -20.49
CA THR A 13 15.14 -6.36 -19.10
C THR A 13 14.54 -4.99 -18.76
N THR A 14 14.63 -3.99 -19.65
CA THR A 14 14.10 -2.64 -19.40
C THR A 14 12.67 -2.40 -19.88
N VAL A 15 12.06 -3.32 -20.65
CA VAL A 15 10.71 -3.09 -21.21
C VAL A 15 9.60 -3.58 -20.26
N HIS A 16 9.87 -4.46 -19.30
CA HIS A 16 8.84 -4.95 -18.37
C HIS A 16 8.64 -4.08 -17.12
N ARG A 17 9.48 -3.07 -16.87
CA ARG A 17 9.30 -2.15 -15.74
C ARG A 17 8.41 -0.94 -16.02
N MET A 18 8.12 -0.62 -17.29
CA MET A 18 7.22 0.49 -17.64
C MET A 18 5.72 0.13 -17.57
N GLY A 19 5.38 -1.16 -17.46
CA GLY A 19 3.98 -1.60 -17.39
C GLY A 19 3.34 -1.46 -16.00
N VAL A 20 4.11 -1.63 -14.93
CA VAL A 20 3.56 -1.68 -13.56
C VAL A 20 3.32 -0.27 -13.00
N ASP A 21 4.18 0.69 -13.32
CA ASP A 21 4.00 2.09 -12.92
C ASP A 21 2.89 2.79 -13.71
N SER A 22 2.69 2.41 -14.98
CA SER A 22 1.59 2.91 -15.82
C SER A 22 0.21 2.39 -15.34
N LEU A 23 0.13 1.11 -14.95
CA LEU A 23 -1.10 0.54 -14.36
C LEU A 23 -1.45 1.19 -13.01
N GLY A 24 -0.46 1.55 -12.20
CA GLY A 24 -0.65 2.30 -10.96
C GLY A 24 -1.26 3.69 -11.20
N CYS A 25 -0.76 4.44 -12.20
CA CYS A 25 -1.32 5.72 -12.60
C CYS A 25 -2.75 5.60 -13.17
N ILE A 26 -3.02 4.58 -13.99
CA ILE A 26 -4.35 4.35 -14.58
C ILE A 26 -5.38 3.98 -13.48
N LEU A 27 -5.00 3.18 -12.49
CA LEU A 27 -5.87 2.83 -11.36
C LEU A 27 -6.14 4.02 -10.43
N LEU A 28 -5.14 4.87 -10.18
CA LEU A 28 -5.32 6.12 -9.42
C LEU A 28 -6.22 7.12 -10.15
N GLN A 29 -6.08 7.24 -11.47
CA GLN A 29 -6.89 8.15 -12.27
C GLN A 29 -8.35 7.67 -12.40
N HIS A 30 -8.57 6.35 -12.51
CA HIS A 30 -9.91 5.79 -12.52
C HIS A 30 -10.61 5.90 -11.14
N ARG A 31 -9.85 5.85 -10.03
CA ARG A 31 -10.37 6.04 -8.67
C ARG A 31 -10.83 7.48 -8.41
N HIS A 32 -10.11 8.48 -8.90
CA HIS A 32 -10.55 9.90 -8.84
C HIS A 32 -11.82 10.15 -9.67
N GLN A 33 -11.93 9.55 -10.85
CA GLN A 33 -13.13 9.62 -11.71
C GLN A 33 -14.35 8.92 -11.08
N PHE A 34 -14.15 7.82 -10.36
CA PHE A 34 -15.24 7.10 -9.69
C PHE A 34 -15.72 7.83 -8.43
N GLN A 35 -14.79 8.33 -7.61
CA GLN A 35 -15.11 9.11 -6.41
C GLN A 35 -15.86 10.40 -6.77
N SER A 36 -15.49 11.10 -7.84
CA SER A 36 -16.22 12.30 -8.28
C SER A 36 -17.64 11.99 -8.76
N LYS A 37 -17.85 10.86 -9.45
CA LYS A 37 -19.18 10.42 -9.90
C LYS A 37 -20.07 9.95 -8.75
N VAL A 38 -19.50 9.27 -7.75
CA VAL A 38 -20.28 8.83 -6.56
C VAL A 38 -20.61 10.04 -5.69
N MET A 39 -19.66 10.94 -5.45
CA MET A 39 -19.90 12.21 -4.74
C MET A 39 -20.92 13.09 -5.48
N SER A 40 -20.87 13.16 -6.82
CA SER A 40 -21.86 13.96 -7.56
C SER A 40 -23.26 13.36 -7.45
N LYS A 41 -23.42 12.03 -7.58
CA LYS A 41 -24.70 11.36 -7.41
C LYS A 41 -25.25 11.49 -5.99
N LEU A 42 -24.39 11.36 -4.97
CA LEU A 42 -24.80 11.50 -3.57
C LEU A 42 -25.21 12.95 -3.25
N SER A 43 -24.43 13.93 -3.71
CA SER A 43 -24.76 15.35 -3.56
C SER A 43 -26.05 15.73 -4.32
N LEU A 44 -26.31 15.10 -5.46
CA LEU A 44 -27.49 15.33 -6.26
C LEU A 44 -28.74 14.70 -5.64
N VAL A 45 -28.64 13.51 -5.04
CA VAL A 45 -29.75 12.87 -4.32
C VAL A 45 -30.04 13.61 -3.01
N VAL A 46 -29.02 13.98 -2.24
CA VAL A 46 -29.18 14.77 -1.00
C VAL A 46 -29.70 16.17 -1.32
N GLY A 47 -29.17 16.82 -2.34
CA GLY A 47 -29.64 18.12 -2.82
C GLY A 47 -31.08 18.06 -3.34
N ALA A 48 -31.45 17.01 -4.06
CA ALA A 48 -32.82 16.80 -4.54
C ALA A 48 -33.79 16.50 -3.38
N ALA A 49 -33.39 15.73 -2.36
CA ALA A 49 -34.23 15.44 -1.20
C ALA A 49 -34.45 16.69 -0.34
N ILE A 50 -33.41 17.50 -0.10
CA ILE A 50 -33.53 18.77 0.62
C ILE A 50 -34.33 19.79 -0.20
N GLY A 51 -34.10 19.84 -1.52
CA GLY A 51 -34.86 20.67 -2.45
C GLY A 51 -36.35 20.31 -2.45
N ALA A 52 -36.69 19.03 -2.51
CA ALA A 52 -38.08 18.58 -2.46
C ALA A 52 -38.73 18.90 -1.11
N ALA A 53 -38.05 18.65 0.01
CA ALA A 53 -38.56 18.97 1.34
C ALA A 53 -38.81 20.46 1.55
N THR A 54 -37.88 21.31 1.09
CA THR A 54 -38.03 22.78 1.17
C THR A 54 -39.14 23.29 0.27
N ILE A 55 -39.26 22.78 -0.96
CA ILE A 55 -40.35 23.13 -1.88
C ILE A 55 -41.70 22.72 -1.31
N SER A 56 -41.83 21.54 -0.70
CA SER A 56 -43.08 21.08 -0.07
C SER A 56 -43.48 21.91 1.15
N ILE A 57 -42.52 22.29 2.01
CA ILE A 57 -42.78 23.16 3.17
C ILE A 57 -43.16 24.57 2.71
N LEU A 58 -42.47 25.11 1.70
CA LEU A 58 -42.75 26.44 1.16
C LEU A 58 -44.11 26.49 0.47
N SER A 59 -44.48 25.46 -0.29
CA SER A 59 -45.80 25.37 -0.94
C SER A 59 -46.94 25.18 0.06
N ALA A 60 -46.73 24.47 1.17
CA ALA A 60 -47.68 24.43 2.28
C ALA A 60 -47.82 25.81 2.96
N ALA A 61 -46.72 26.51 3.22
CA ALA A 61 -46.74 27.85 3.83
C ALA A 61 -47.45 28.88 2.93
N ILE A 62 -47.22 28.82 1.62
CA ILE A 62 -47.93 29.64 0.62
C ILE A 62 -49.43 29.28 0.60
N GLY A 63 -49.77 27.98 0.63
CA GLY A 63 -51.16 27.53 0.72
C GLY A 63 -51.90 28.06 1.96
N PHE A 64 -51.24 28.08 3.12
CA PHE A 64 -51.78 28.70 4.34
C PHE A 64 -51.85 30.23 4.27
N ALA A 65 -50.92 30.89 3.57
CA ALA A 65 -50.93 32.35 3.43
C ALA A 65 -52.05 32.88 2.51
N PHE A 66 -52.44 32.11 1.49
CA PHE A 66 -53.48 32.50 0.53
C PHE A 66 -54.86 31.83 0.78
N GLY A 67 -54.94 30.78 1.59
CA GLY A 67 -56.18 30.05 1.87
C GLY A 67 -57.00 30.56 3.05
N VAL A 68 -56.50 31.54 3.80
CA VAL A 68 -57.19 32.12 4.96
C VAL A 68 -57.67 33.52 4.56
N ASP A 69 -58.92 33.62 4.08
CA ASP A 69 -59.62 34.92 3.98
C ASP A 69 -59.78 35.48 5.40
N SER A 70 -58.85 36.30 5.86
CA SER A 70 -58.94 36.95 7.16
C SER A 70 -58.57 38.43 7.07
N PRO A 71 -59.43 39.32 7.61
CA PRO A 71 -59.26 40.76 7.51
C PRO A 71 -58.07 41.24 8.34
N GLY A 72 -56.98 41.62 7.67
CA GLY A 72 -55.95 42.60 8.06
C GLY A 72 -55.12 42.40 9.35
N ASP A 73 -55.73 42.03 10.47
CA ASP A 73 -55.14 42.13 11.81
C ASP A 73 -54.72 40.76 12.40
N ASP A 74 -55.30 39.65 11.91
CA ASP A 74 -55.00 38.29 12.38
C ASP A 74 -53.75 37.66 11.74
N LEU A 75 -53.36 38.16 10.56
CA LEU A 75 -52.20 37.67 9.80
C LEU A 75 -50.88 37.97 10.55
N ASN A 76 -50.80 39.13 11.20
CA ASN A 76 -49.61 39.55 11.94
C ASN A 76 -49.53 38.87 13.33
N LYS A 77 -50.68 38.62 13.97
CA LYS A 77 -50.76 38.03 15.32
C LYS A 77 -50.51 36.52 15.35
N ASN A 78 -50.92 35.78 14.32
CA ASN A 78 -50.87 34.31 14.34
C ASN A 78 -49.84 33.69 13.38
N VAL A 79 -49.63 34.28 12.18
CA VAL A 79 -48.79 33.66 11.16
C VAL A 79 -47.30 33.92 11.39
N ILE A 80 -46.93 35.13 11.81
CA ILE A 80 -45.50 35.49 12.05
C ILE A 80 -44.88 34.70 13.21
N PRO A 81 -45.56 34.53 14.37
CA PRO A 81 -45.01 33.72 15.46
C PRO A 81 -44.91 32.24 15.08
N PHE A 82 -45.90 31.72 14.33
CA PHE A 82 -45.89 30.33 13.87
C PHE A 82 -44.74 30.06 12.88
N LEU A 83 -44.54 30.94 11.88
CA LEU A 83 -43.42 30.82 10.93
C LEU A 83 -42.06 30.90 11.63
N SER A 84 -41.92 31.74 12.66
CA SER A 84 -40.70 31.83 13.46
C SER A 84 -40.44 30.54 14.26
N MET A 85 -41.50 29.94 14.82
CA MET A 85 -41.42 28.67 15.56
C MET A 85 -41.02 27.51 14.63
N VAL A 86 -41.64 27.42 13.44
CA VAL A 86 -41.32 26.42 12.43
C VAL A 86 -39.90 26.60 11.89
N GLY A 87 -39.48 27.84 11.63
CA GLY A 87 -38.13 28.16 11.15
C GLY A 87 -37.03 27.69 12.12
N GLY A 88 -37.22 27.89 13.43
CA GLY A 88 -36.29 27.42 14.46
C GLY A 88 -36.18 25.89 14.50
N TRP A 89 -37.30 25.19 14.38
CA TRP A 89 -37.32 23.72 14.41
C TRP A 89 -36.69 23.10 13.15
N VAL A 90 -37.00 23.64 11.97
CA VAL A 90 -36.40 23.21 10.70
C VAL A 90 -34.89 23.46 10.69
N SER A 91 -34.44 24.61 11.21
CA SER A 91 -33.00 24.90 11.36
C SER A 91 -32.31 23.90 12.29
N GLY A 92 -32.93 23.57 13.43
CA GLY A 92 -32.40 22.58 14.37
C GLY A 92 -32.26 21.18 13.78
N ILE A 93 -33.29 20.70 13.05
CA ILE A 93 -33.25 19.39 12.38
C ILE A 93 -32.20 19.39 11.26
N GLY A 94 -32.13 20.45 10.47
CA GLY A 94 -31.14 20.61 9.40
C GLY A 94 -29.70 20.56 9.93
N ALA A 95 -29.43 21.23 11.05
CA ALA A 95 -28.12 21.22 11.70
C ALA A 95 -27.73 19.81 12.19
N LEU A 96 -28.67 19.04 12.76
CA LEU A 96 -28.41 17.69 13.24
C LEU A 96 -28.14 16.72 12.08
N VAL A 97 -28.91 16.80 11.00
CA VAL A 97 -28.68 15.99 9.79
C VAL A 97 -27.31 16.31 9.19
N ALA A 98 -26.94 17.59 9.10
CA ALA A 98 -25.63 18.00 8.61
C ALA A 98 -24.49 17.45 9.47
N ALA A 99 -24.63 17.49 10.81
CA ALA A 99 -23.64 16.95 11.73
C ALA A 99 -23.47 15.43 11.59
N VAL A 100 -24.57 14.67 11.45
CA VAL A 100 -24.52 13.21 11.25
C VAL A 100 -23.85 12.87 9.91
N VAL A 101 -24.18 13.59 8.83
CA VAL A 101 -23.54 13.38 7.53
C VAL A 101 -22.04 13.71 7.59
N ALA A 102 -21.67 14.82 8.24
CA ALA A 102 -20.26 15.19 8.42
C ALA A 102 -19.50 14.11 9.20
N LEU A 103 -20.08 13.57 10.28
CA LEU A 103 -19.47 12.49 11.06
C LEU A 103 -19.30 11.21 10.23
N ARG A 104 -20.31 10.84 9.44
CA ARG A 104 -20.24 9.67 8.55
C ARG A 104 -19.17 9.83 7.46
N ILE A 105 -19.03 11.03 6.90
CA ILE A 105 -17.97 11.33 5.93
C ILE A 105 -16.60 11.20 6.60
N ALA A 106 -16.43 11.77 7.80
CA ALA A 106 -15.18 11.68 8.56
C ALA A 106 -14.82 10.22 8.88
N GLU A 107 -15.76 9.42 9.38
CA GLU A 107 -15.54 7.99 9.66
C GLU A 107 -15.12 7.20 8.41
N ASN A 108 -15.78 7.45 7.28
CA ASN A 108 -15.46 6.78 6.03
C ASN A 108 -14.09 7.22 5.49
N GLN A 109 -13.74 8.50 5.62
CA GLN A 109 -12.42 9.01 5.24
C GLN A 109 -11.31 8.33 6.06
N THR A 110 -11.46 8.26 7.39
CA THR A 110 -10.47 7.61 8.26
C THR A 110 -10.32 6.12 7.93
N LYS A 111 -11.42 5.40 7.66
CA LYS A 111 -11.37 3.98 7.27
C LYS A 111 -10.62 3.78 5.95
N HIS A 112 -10.90 4.61 4.95
CA HIS A 112 -10.23 4.51 3.65
C HIS A 112 -8.74 4.88 3.70
N GLU A 113 -8.38 5.89 4.49
CA GLU A 113 -6.98 6.25 4.73
C GLU A 113 -6.23 5.11 5.43
N HIS A 114 -6.85 4.49 6.44
CA HIS A 114 -6.25 3.38 7.15
C HIS A 114 -6.02 2.17 6.23
N GLN A 115 -7.03 1.78 5.44
CA GLN A 115 -6.89 0.71 4.45
C GLN A 115 -5.80 1.01 3.41
N GLN A 116 -5.75 2.24 2.91
CA GLN A 116 -4.74 2.64 1.93
C GLN A 116 -3.32 2.66 2.52
N SER A 117 -3.17 3.07 3.78
CA SER A 117 -1.89 2.99 4.50
C SER A 117 -1.43 1.54 4.66
N ALA A 118 -2.33 0.64 5.04
CA ALA A 118 -2.03 -0.79 5.16
C ALA A 118 -1.60 -1.41 3.82
N VAL A 119 -2.33 -1.13 2.74
CA VAL A 119 -1.98 -1.63 1.39
C VAL A 119 -0.63 -1.10 0.92
N ARG A 120 -0.33 0.19 1.15
CA ARG A 120 0.97 0.77 0.80
C ARG A 120 2.11 0.12 1.59
N CYS A 121 1.92 -0.07 2.90
CA CYS A 121 2.89 -0.71 3.78
C CYS A 121 3.18 -2.15 3.36
N LEU A 122 2.14 -2.94 3.09
CA LEU A 122 2.28 -4.32 2.59
C LEU A 122 2.96 -4.37 1.22
N HIS A 123 2.61 -3.47 0.31
CA HIS A 123 3.26 -3.41 -1.00
C HIS A 123 4.75 -3.08 -0.90
N HIS A 124 5.12 -2.14 -0.02
CA HIS A 124 6.51 -1.83 0.27
C HIS A 124 7.26 -3.05 0.82
N SER A 125 6.67 -3.75 1.79
CA SER A 125 7.25 -4.96 2.38
C SER A 125 7.44 -6.07 1.34
N MET A 126 6.45 -6.29 0.48
CA MET A 126 6.54 -7.24 -0.64
C MET A 126 7.68 -6.88 -1.61
N ALA A 127 7.86 -5.61 -1.92
CA ALA A 127 8.96 -5.16 -2.78
C ALA A 127 10.34 -5.43 -2.14
N ILE A 128 10.46 -5.24 -0.82
CA ILE A 128 11.68 -5.59 -0.08
C ILE A 128 11.95 -7.09 -0.15
N ILE A 129 10.94 -7.95 0.07
CA ILE A 129 11.08 -9.41 -0.01
C ILE A 129 11.53 -9.86 -1.41
N ILE A 130 10.99 -9.24 -2.47
CA ILE A 130 11.43 -9.52 -3.85
C ILE A 130 12.91 -9.14 -4.06
N ASP A 131 13.35 -7.99 -3.54
CA ASP A 131 14.77 -7.58 -3.61
C ASP A 131 15.66 -8.57 -2.85
N LEU A 132 15.27 -8.97 -1.63
CA LEU A 132 15.98 -9.96 -0.83
C LEU A 132 16.13 -11.28 -1.57
N ARG A 133 15.05 -11.81 -2.16
CA ARG A 133 15.08 -13.03 -2.96
C ARG A 133 16.07 -12.92 -4.13
N GLY A 134 16.05 -11.79 -4.84
CA GLY A 134 16.99 -11.52 -5.93
C GLY A 134 18.45 -11.57 -5.47
N ARG A 135 18.75 -11.00 -4.30
CA ARG A 135 20.09 -10.97 -3.70
C ARG A 135 20.53 -12.34 -3.18
N VAL A 136 19.65 -13.09 -2.51
CA VAL A 136 19.94 -14.44 -2.01
C VAL A 136 20.23 -15.38 -3.19
N ASN A 137 19.40 -15.35 -4.23
CA ASN A 137 19.64 -16.12 -5.45
C ASN A 137 20.94 -15.69 -6.16
N PHE A 138 21.29 -14.40 -6.14
CA PHE A 138 22.59 -13.95 -6.65
C PHE A 138 23.76 -14.57 -5.89
N MET A 139 23.71 -14.68 -4.56
CA MET A 139 24.75 -15.38 -3.77
C MET A 139 24.84 -16.85 -4.16
N ARG A 140 23.70 -17.53 -4.31
CA ARG A 140 23.63 -18.92 -4.76
C ARG A 140 24.37 -19.09 -6.08
N LEU A 141 24.04 -18.27 -7.07
CA LEU A 141 24.69 -18.28 -8.39
C LEU A 141 26.20 -18.03 -8.29
N MET A 142 26.64 -17.13 -7.41
CA MET A 142 28.07 -16.88 -7.26
C MET A 142 28.84 -18.07 -6.70
N LEU A 143 28.24 -18.79 -5.74
CA LEU A 143 28.86 -19.97 -5.14
C LEU A 143 28.79 -21.19 -6.06
N SER A 144 27.74 -21.30 -6.89
CA SER A 144 27.58 -22.40 -7.83
C SER A 144 28.43 -22.25 -9.09
N GLU A 145 28.61 -21.04 -9.61
CA GLU A 145 29.37 -20.80 -10.85
C GLU A 145 30.84 -20.43 -10.59
N GLY A 146 31.14 -19.89 -9.40
CA GLY A 146 32.46 -19.30 -9.11
C GLY A 146 32.77 -18.11 -10.01
N LYS A 147 34.07 -17.78 -10.16
CA LYS A 147 34.59 -16.79 -11.14
C LYS A 147 34.04 -15.36 -11.01
N ARG A 148 33.47 -15.02 -9.85
CA ARG A 148 32.94 -13.68 -9.58
C ARG A 148 33.82 -12.96 -8.56
N PRO A 149 33.91 -11.61 -8.61
CA PRO A 149 34.68 -10.86 -7.63
C PRO A 149 34.14 -11.08 -6.22
N LEU A 150 35.02 -11.36 -5.26
CA LEU A 150 34.62 -11.57 -3.87
C LEU A 150 33.91 -10.34 -3.28
N ILE A 151 34.30 -9.13 -3.66
CA ILE A 151 33.62 -7.90 -3.23
C ILE A 151 32.12 -7.88 -3.58
N ALA A 152 31.71 -8.57 -4.65
CA ALA A 152 30.29 -8.68 -4.98
C ALA A 152 29.54 -9.54 -3.95
N LEU A 153 30.20 -10.53 -3.32
CA LEU A 153 29.61 -11.38 -2.29
C LEU A 153 29.36 -10.57 -1.02
N THR A 154 30.40 -9.89 -0.53
CA THR A 154 30.34 -9.15 0.72
C THR A 154 29.38 -7.96 0.63
N ARG A 155 29.44 -7.18 -0.47
CA ARG A 155 28.50 -6.07 -0.69
C ARG A 155 27.06 -6.55 -0.87
N ASN A 156 26.86 -7.72 -1.47
CA ASN A 156 25.52 -8.25 -1.62
C ASN A 156 24.95 -8.72 -0.28
N ALA A 157 25.76 -9.37 0.55
CA ALA A 157 25.37 -9.79 1.89
C ALA A 157 25.03 -8.58 2.79
N GLU A 158 25.87 -7.55 2.80
CA GLU A 158 25.55 -6.27 3.48
C GLU A 158 24.26 -5.63 2.94
N GLY A 159 24.03 -5.74 1.63
CA GLY A 159 22.80 -5.27 1.01
C GLY A 159 21.55 -6.07 1.41
N ILE A 160 21.70 -7.37 1.68
CA ILE A 160 20.63 -8.23 2.21
C ILE A 160 20.25 -7.75 3.60
N GLU A 161 21.24 -7.58 4.48
CA GLU A 161 21.04 -7.16 5.86
C GLU A 161 20.33 -5.80 5.96
N ARG A 162 20.86 -4.77 5.30
CA ARG A 162 20.24 -3.43 5.30
C ARG A 162 18.82 -3.41 4.76
N ARG A 163 18.50 -4.28 3.79
CA ARG A 163 17.14 -4.39 3.24
C ARG A 163 16.22 -5.15 4.17
N PHE A 164 16.74 -6.17 4.82
CA PHE A 164 16.00 -6.95 5.79
C PHE A 164 15.63 -6.12 7.03
N GLU A 165 16.51 -5.23 7.49
CA GLU A 165 16.20 -4.27 8.57
C GLU A 165 14.97 -3.40 8.25
N MET A 166 14.72 -3.09 6.97
CA MET A 166 13.52 -2.33 6.57
C MET A 166 12.21 -3.10 6.79
N LEU A 167 12.26 -4.43 6.96
CA LEU A 167 11.07 -5.22 7.35
C LEU A 167 10.71 -5.06 8.84
N PHE A 168 11.60 -4.46 9.65
CA PHE A 168 11.33 -4.12 11.05
C PHE A 168 10.79 -2.70 11.21
N ASP A 169 10.26 -2.09 10.15
CA ASP A 169 9.58 -0.81 10.26
C ASP A 169 8.35 -0.92 11.17
N ARG A 170 8.21 0.02 12.11
CA ARG A 170 7.09 0.11 13.06
C ARG A 170 5.73 0.10 12.36
N GLU A 171 5.64 0.62 11.14
CA GLU A 171 4.39 0.61 10.37
C GLU A 171 3.93 -0.80 10.01
N ILE A 172 4.85 -1.71 9.72
CA ILE A 172 4.55 -3.10 9.34
C ILE A 172 3.84 -3.81 10.49
N TYR A 173 4.32 -3.65 11.72
CA TYR A 173 3.73 -4.25 12.92
C TYR A 173 2.30 -3.81 13.21
N ARG A 174 1.84 -2.68 12.68
CA ARG A 174 0.46 -2.20 12.88
C ARG A 174 -0.54 -2.91 11.97
N HIS A 175 -0.08 -3.41 10.84
CA HIS A 175 -0.95 -3.88 9.75
C HIS A 175 -0.76 -5.37 9.44
N VAL A 176 0.27 -6.00 9.99
CA VAL A 176 0.65 -7.38 9.72
C VAL A 176 0.29 -8.27 10.92
N PRO A 177 -0.29 -9.46 10.68
CA PRO A 177 -0.59 -10.42 11.75
C PRO A 177 0.69 -11.00 12.37
N GLY A 178 0.59 -11.42 13.64
CA GLY A 178 1.73 -11.86 14.44
C GLY A 178 2.51 -13.04 13.84
N ASP A 179 1.82 -13.95 13.14
CA ASP A 179 2.44 -15.10 12.48
C ASP A 179 3.44 -14.72 11.38
N ILE A 180 3.19 -13.60 10.68
CA ILE A 180 4.13 -13.05 9.70
C ILE A 180 5.32 -12.38 10.41
N ILE A 181 5.08 -11.70 11.53
CA ILE A 181 6.15 -11.11 12.33
C ILE A 181 7.08 -12.19 12.89
N ASP A 182 6.52 -13.30 13.35
CA ASP A 182 7.28 -14.47 13.80
C ASP A 182 8.09 -15.07 12.64
N ALA A 183 7.51 -15.14 11.43
CA ALA A 183 8.24 -15.60 10.24
C ALA A 183 9.40 -14.67 9.87
N ILE A 184 9.23 -13.34 9.93
CA ILE A 184 10.32 -12.36 9.74
C ILE A 184 11.40 -12.60 10.80
N THR A 185 11.01 -12.74 12.06
CA THR A 185 11.94 -12.94 13.17
C THR A 185 12.73 -14.23 13.02
N ASN A 186 12.10 -15.34 12.63
CA ASN A 186 12.76 -16.61 12.39
C ASN A 186 13.75 -16.54 11.22
N LEU A 187 13.41 -15.80 10.15
CA LEU A 187 14.27 -15.60 8.99
C LEU A 187 15.56 -14.80 9.32
N SER A 188 15.52 -13.98 10.37
CA SER A 188 16.63 -13.09 10.73
C SER A 188 17.94 -13.83 10.94
N GLY A 189 17.93 -14.93 11.69
CA GLY A 189 19.12 -15.73 11.98
C GLY A 189 19.78 -16.27 10.70
N SER A 190 18.96 -16.73 9.75
CA SER A 190 19.45 -17.23 8.46
C SER A 190 20.07 -16.12 7.62
N LEU A 191 19.43 -14.94 7.54
CA LEU A 191 19.93 -13.82 6.74
C LEU A 191 21.18 -13.18 7.32
N PHE A 192 21.24 -12.96 8.64
CA PHE A 192 22.47 -12.49 9.31
C PHE A 192 23.60 -13.53 9.17
N GLY A 193 23.26 -14.82 9.21
CA GLY A 193 24.19 -15.90 8.93
C GLY A 193 24.83 -15.82 7.53
N LEU A 194 24.12 -15.28 6.52
CA LEU A 194 24.68 -15.05 5.18
C LEU A 194 25.74 -13.95 5.18
N THR A 195 25.58 -12.89 5.98
CA THR A 195 26.61 -11.85 6.16
C THR A 195 27.85 -12.43 6.82
N THR A 196 27.69 -13.10 7.96
CA THR A 196 28.82 -13.73 8.67
C THR A 196 29.53 -14.76 7.79
N PHE A 197 28.77 -15.50 6.98
CA PHE A 197 29.33 -16.42 6.00
C PHE A 197 30.17 -15.70 4.93
N ALA A 198 29.63 -14.65 4.30
CA ALA A 198 30.34 -13.89 3.27
C ALA A 198 31.65 -13.27 3.81
N GLU A 199 31.61 -12.75 5.04
CA GLU A 199 32.80 -12.23 5.75
C GLU A 199 33.80 -13.33 6.10
N GLY A 200 33.30 -14.51 6.50
CA GLY A 200 34.12 -15.69 6.77
C GLY A 200 34.86 -16.18 5.52
N VAL A 201 34.17 -16.26 4.38
CA VAL A 201 34.80 -16.58 3.07
C VAL A 201 35.85 -15.54 2.71
N ALA A 202 35.54 -14.25 2.91
CA ALA A 202 36.47 -13.18 2.62
C ALA A 202 37.74 -13.23 3.49
N SER A 203 37.57 -13.51 4.78
CA SER A 203 38.65 -13.61 5.75
C SER A 203 39.52 -14.85 5.51
N ALA A 204 38.88 -16.01 5.25
CA ALA A 204 39.57 -17.29 5.05
C ALA A 204 40.48 -17.27 3.82
N ALA A 205 40.05 -16.61 2.75
CA ALA A 205 40.80 -16.60 1.52
C ALA A 205 42.01 -15.64 1.54
N LYS A 206 42.18 -14.82 2.59
CA LYS A 206 43.18 -13.71 2.65
C LYS A 206 43.15 -12.84 1.39
N ILE A 207 41.97 -12.79 0.77
CA ILE A 207 41.77 -12.26 -0.56
C ILE A 207 41.59 -10.75 -0.49
N LYS A 208 42.24 -10.03 -1.40
CA LYS A 208 41.97 -8.61 -1.63
C LYS A 208 40.59 -8.48 -2.30
N PRO A 209 39.86 -7.37 -2.13
CA PRO A 209 38.49 -7.24 -2.65
C PRO A 209 38.31 -7.54 -4.15
N HIS A 210 39.38 -7.44 -4.94
CA HIS A 210 39.39 -7.70 -6.38
C HIS A 210 39.68 -9.15 -6.77
N ASP A 211 40.05 -10.04 -5.84
CA ASP A 211 40.31 -11.41 -6.23
C ASP A 211 39.01 -12.16 -6.50
N ILE A 212 39.15 -13.16 -7.35
CA ILE A 212 38.05 -13.93 -7.92
C ILE A 212 37.76 -15.12 -7.01
N LEU A 213 36.48 -15.36 -6.73
CA LEU A 213 36.04 -16.57 -6.02
C LEU A 213 36.54 -17.82 -6.77
N PRO A 214 37.22 -18.76 -6.07
CA PRO A 214 37.69 -19.99 -6.66
C PRO A 214 36.53 -20.82 -7.21
N GLU A 215 36.82 -21.73 -8.14
CA GLU A 215 35.79 -22.61 -8.67
C GLU A 215 35.25 -23.56 -7.57
N PRO A 216 33.97 -23.96 -7.64
CA PRO A 216 33.34 -24.86 -6.67
C PRO A 216 34.05 -26.21 -6.51
N THR A 217 34.89 -26.60 -7.47
CA THR A 217 35.62 -27.87 -7.47
C THR A 217 36.67 -27.95 -6.36
N GLU A 218 37.13 -26.81 -5.82
CA GLU A 218 38.15 -26.76 -4.77
C GLU A 218 37.57 -26.85 -3.35
N TYR A 219 36.26 -26.62 -3.17
CA TYR A 219 35.61 -26.56 -1.85
C TYR A 219 34.26 -27.27 -1.88
N ASN A 220 33.91 -28.00 -0.81
CA ASN A 220 32.57 -28.55 -0.66
C ASN A 220 31.54 -27.45 -0.35
N VAL A 221 31.15 -26.67 -1.36
CA VAL A 221 30.19 -25.56 -1.25
C VAL A 221 28.73 -26.02 -1.33
N GLN A 222 28.47 -27.28 -1.67
CA GLN A 222 27.11 -27.80 -1.86
C GLN A 222 26.22 -27.62 -0.62
N PRO A 223 26.66 -27.94 0.61
CA PRO A 223 25.84 -27.72 1.80
C PRO A 223 25.47 -26.25 2.04
N MET A 224 26.28 -25.32 1.54
CA MET A 224 26.01 -23.88 1.64
C MET A 224 24.98 -23.44 0.60
N ILE A 225 25.10 -23.96 -0.62
CA ILE A 225 24.12 -23.74 -1.70
C ILE A 225 22.75 -24.26 -1.25
N ASP A 226 22.69 -25.45 -0.65
CA ASP A 226 21.46 -26.04 -0.14
C ASP A 226 20.85 -25.18 0.97
N LYS A 227 21.66 -24.67 1.90
CA LYS A 227 21.18 -23.74 2.94
C LYS A 227 20.67 -22.43 2.37
N ILE A 228 21.34 -21.86 1.37
CA ILE A 228 20.89 -20.62 0.70
C ILE A 228 19.56 -20.86 -0.02
N GLN A 229 19.37 -22.04 -0.60
CA GLN A 229 18.09 -22.42 -1.21
C GLN A 229 16.97 -22.49 -0.17
N VAL A 230 17.22 -23.04 1.02
CA VAL A 230 16.23 -23.03 2.13
C VAL A 230 15.81 -21.58 2.48
N VAL A 231 16.76 -20.65 2.57
CA VAL A 231 16.44 -19.22 2.82
C VAL A 231 15.61 -18.61 1.68
N GLU A 232 15.88 -19.00 0.43
CA GLU A 232 15.09 -18.58 -0.73
C GLU A 232 13.64 -19.10 -0.64
N GLU A 233 13.45 -20.35 -0.20
CA GLU A 233 12.13 -20.95 0.02
C GLU A 233 11.37 -20.27 1.17
N GLU A 234 12.04 -19.98 2.30
CA GLU A 234 11.46 -19.23 3.42
C GLU A 234 11.03 -17.81 2.99
N LEU A 235 11.82 -17.13 2.15
CA LEU A 235 11.46 -15.83 1.56
C LEU A 235 10.24 -15.94 0.63
N ASN A 236 10.10 -17.03 -0.13
CA ASN A 236 8.93 -17.27 -0.98
C ASN A 236 7.67 -17.54 -0.15
N GLU A 237 7.80 -18.29 0.94
CA GLU A 237 6.70 -18.49 1.88
C GLU A 237 6.27 -17.17 2.50
N LEU A 238 7.23 -16.35 2.96
CA LEU A 238 6.96 -15.03 3.52
C LEU A 238 6.23 -14.14 2.52
N PHE A 239 6.70 -14.09 1.27
CA PHE A 239 6.02 -13.35 0.19
C PHE A 239 4.57 -13.80 0.00
N THR A 240 4.33 -15.10 0.03
CA THR A 240 2.99 -15.69 -0.13
C THR A 240 2.07 -15.27 1.02
N LYS A 241 2.56 -15.27 2.26
CA LYS A 241 1.82 -14.78 3.43
C LYS A 241 1.46 -13.29 3.29
N PHE A 242 2.41 -12.45 2.88
CA PHE A 242 2.13 -11.03 2.62
C PHE A 242 1.10 -10.82 1.48
N SER A 243 1.18 -11.60 0.41
CA SER A 243 0.19 -11.53 -0.68
C SER A 243 -1.21 -11.86 -0.19
N LYS A 244 -1.34 -12.92 0.62
CA LYS A 244 -2.63 -13.34 1.19
C LYS A 244 -3.25 -12.26 2.08
N VAL A 245 -2.45 -11.61 2.93
CA VAL A 245 -2.94 -10.49 3.76
C VAL A 245 -3.38 -9.30 2.91
N ARG A 246 -2.62 -8.99 1.85
CA ARG A 246 -3.00 -7.93 0.91
C ARG A 246 -4.31 -8.24 0.19
N GLU A 247 -4.53 -9.47 -0.24
CA GLU A 247 -5.77 -9.91 -0.89
C GLU A 247 -6.99 -9.80 0.03
N GLN A 248 -6.81 -9.92 1.35
CA GLN A 248 -7.91 -9.72 2.31
C GLN A 248 -8.27 -8.25 2.54
N LEU A 249 -7.38 -7.32 2.18
CA LEU A 249 -7.57 -5.88 2.38
C LEU A 249 -8.11 -5.15 1.14
N VAL A 250 -8.03 -5.78 -0.04
CA VAL A 250 -8.51 -5.24 -1.33
C VAL A 250 -9.94 -5.71 -1.57
#